data_AF-A0A6J7F134-F1
#
_entry.id   AF-A0A6J7F134-F1
#
_cell.length_a   1.000
_cell.length_b   1.000
_cell.length_c   1.000
_cell.angle_alpha   90.00
_cell.angle_beta   90.00
_cell.angle_gamma   90.00
#
_symmetry.space_group_name_H-M   'P 1'
#
loop_
_entity.id
_entity.type
_entity.pdbx_description
1 polymer ?
#
loop_
_entity_poly.entity_id
_entity_poly.type
_entity_poly.pdbx_seq_one_letter_code
_entity_poly.pdbx_strand_id
1 'polypeptide(L)'
;MQGYRRLLRNRFAKERGATAIEYALIVAGIALACVAGVQVLAGALSTVYGAQSNALAAPAISPVPTPTPTPTPTPTPTPTPTPTPTPTPTPTPTPTPTPTPTPTPTPSPTQTTGSVAKKGSVTVNVLSGLTGATLTDATVVSEPSGGSDFSWNANGSVTYSAPNKAGTVVISFTYRLNGVTKTAKLTLTVA
;
A
#
# COMPACT_ATOMS: atom_id res chain seq x y z
N MET A 1 35.66 32.58 74.07
CA MET A 1 35.02 32.97 72.78
C MET A 1 36.00 33.60 71.74
N GLN A 2 37.33 33.58 71.92
CA GLN A 2 38.26 34.19 70.93
C GLN A 2 39.01 33.20 70.01
N GLY A 3 39.13 31.92 70.37
CA GLY A 3 39.86 30.91 69.57
C GLY A 3 39.12 30.41 68.32
N TYR A 4 37.79 30.23 68.41
CA TYR A 4 37.00 29.62 67.33
C TYR A 4 36.83 30.53 66.09
N ARG A 5 36.93 31.86 66.29
CA ARG A 5 36.86 32.85 65.21
C ARG A 5 38.14 32.93 64.35
N ARG A 6 39.28 32.42 64.82
CA ARG A 6 40.51 32.32 64.01
C ARG A 6 40.54 31.08 63.13
N LEU A 7 39.97 29.96 63.58
CA LEU A 7 39.97 28.70 62.82
C LEU A 7 39.02 28.71 61.62
N LEU A 8 37.87 29.38 61.73
CA LEU A 8 36.95 29.55 60.59
C LEU A 8 37.52 30.50 59.52
N ARG A 9 38.32 31.50 59.92
CA ARG A 9 38.90 32.46 58.97
C ARG A 9 39.99 31.83 58.08
N ASN A 10 40.74 30.86 58.61
CA ASN A 10 41.79 30.17 57.86
C ASN A 10 41.24 29.06 56.94
N ARG A 11 40.06 28.49 57.21
CA ARG A 11 39.40 27.52 56.31
C ARG A 11 38.78 28.20 55.09
N PHE A 12 38.19 29.39 55.24
CA PHE A 12 37.60 30.13 54.12
C PHE A 12 38.59 30.93 53.26
N ALA A 13 39.86 30.99 53.66
CA ALA A 13 40.91 31.66 52.88
C ALA A 13 41.50 30.78 51.77
N LYS A 14 41.28 29.46 51.79
CA LYS A 14 41.95 28.52 50.86
C LYS A 14 41.10 28.03 49.68
N GLU A 15 39.78 28.27 49.69
CA GLU A 15 38.86 27.74 48.65
C GLU A 15 38.23 28.81 47.74
N ARG A 16 38.63 30.08 47.83
CA ARG A 16 38.01 31.17 47.06
C ARG A 16 38.50 31.32 45.60
N GLY A 17 39.38 30.44 45.13
CA GLY A 17 39.92 30.49 43.76
C GLY A 17 39.52 29.31 42.86
N ALA A 18 39.28 28.12 43.41
CA ALA A 18 39.10 26.90 42.63
C ALA A 18 37.68 26.74 42.06
N THR A 19 36.64 27.12 42.81
CA THR A 19 35.25 26.82 42.45
C THR A 19 34.71 27.71 41.31
N ALA A 20 35.01 29.01 41.31
CA ALA A 20 34.52 29.93 40.27
C ALA A 20 35.14 29.64 38.89
N ILE A 21 36.40 29.23 38.86
CA ILE A 21 37.09 28.83 37.62
C ILE A 21 36.50 27.52 37.08
N GLU A 22 36.24 26.53 37.95
CA GLU A 22 35.58 25.29 37.55
C GLU A 22 34.17 25.53 36.99
N TYR A 23 33.34 26.35 37.63
CA TYR A 23 32.03 26.71 37.10
C TYR A 23 32.13 27.47 35.78
N ALA A 24 33.08 28.40 35.63
CA ALA A 24 33.31 29.11 34.38
C ALA A 24 33.73 28.16 33.23
N LEU A 25 34.58 27.16 33.52
CA LEU A 25 34.99 26.15 32.55
C LEU A 25 33.85 25.22 32.17
N ILE A 26 32.99 24.81 33.12
CA ILE A 26 31.81 24.01 32.84
C ILE A 26 30.83 24.78 31.95
N VAL A 27 30.54 26.04 32.27
CA VAL A 27 29.64 26.88 31.46
C VAL A 27 30.22 27.13 30.06
N ALA A 28 31.52 27.40 29.95
CA ALA A 28 32.19 27.55 28.66
C ALA A 28 32.14 26.25 27.84
N GLY A 29 32.33 25.08 28.47
CA GLY A 29 32.21 23.78 27.83
C GLY A 29 30.80 23.49 27.32
N ILE A 30 29.77 23.79 28.12
CA ILE A 30 28.37 23.64 27.71
C ILE A 30 28.05 24.60 26.56
N ALA A 31 28.50 25.85 26.63
CA ALA A 31 28.29 26.83 25.56
C ALA A 31 28.93 26.37 24.24
N LEU A 32 30.17 25.86 24.29
CA LEU A 32 30.85 25.31 23.11
C LEU A 32 30.13 24.08 22.54
N ALA A 33 29.65 23.18 23.40
CA ALA A 33 28.88 22.02 22.98
C ALA A 33 27.55 22.42 22.31
N CYS A 34 26.85 23.42 22.85
CA CYS A 34 25.65 23.98 22.25
C CYS A 34 25.94 24.59 20.87
N VAL A 35 26.99 25.39 20.75
CA VAL A 35 27.39 26.00 19.47
C VAL A 35 27.72 24.90 18.44
N ALA A 36 28.50 23.89 18.81
CA ALA A 36 28.80 22.77 17.93
C ALA A 36 27.54 22.01 17.48
N GLY A 37 26.62 21.75 18.41
CA GLY A 37 25.34 21.11 18.11
C GLY A 37 24.47 21.91 17.13
N VAL A 38 24.40 23.25 17.31
CA VAL A 38 23.67 24.14 16.40
C VAL A 38 24.29 24.15 14.99
N GLN A 39 25.63 24.15 14.88
CA GLN A 39 26.32 24.10 13.58
C GLN A 39 26.07 22.78 12.82
N VAL A 40 26.09 21.64 13.53
CA VAL A 40 25.77 20.33 12.94
C VAL A 40 24.32 20.27 12.46
N LEU A 41 23.38 20.77 13.27
CA LEU A 41 21.98 20.82 12.89
C LEU A 41 21.74 21.75 11.69
N ALA A 42 22.36 22.92 11.66
CA ALA A 42 22.28 23.86 10.55
C ALA A 42 22.84 23.26 9.24
N GLY A 43 23.95 22.53 9.33
CA GLY A 43 24.52 21.81 8.19
C GLY A 43 23.57 20.74 7.65
N ALA A 44 23.00 19.91 8.52
CA ALA A 44 22.05 18.87 8.13
C ALA A 44 20.79 19.47 7.48
N LEU A 45 20.24 20.56 8.04
CA LEU A 45 19.11 21.28 7.46
C LEU A 45 19.45 21.85 6.07
N SER A 46 20.62 22.47 5.92
CA SER A 46 21.08 23.00 4.63
C SER A 46 21.18 21.92 3.56
N THR A 47 21.70 20.73 3.91
CA THR A 47 21.76 19.58 2.99
C THR A 47 20.38 19.10 2.58
N VAL A 48 19.43 18.97 3.52
CA VAL A 48 18.06 18.55 3.23
C VAL A 48 17.34 19.56 2.33
N TYR A 49 17.43 20.85 2.64
CA TYR A 49 16.81 21.90 1.83
C TYR A 49 17.45 22.03 0.44
N GLY A 50 18.78 21.90 0.33
CA GLY A 50 19.50 21.92 -0.94
C GLY A 50 19.15 20.74 -1.85
N ALA A 51 18.95 19.55 -1.28
CA ALA A 51 18.50 18.39 -2.03
C ALA A 51 17.06 18.56 -2.56
N GLN A 52 16.16 19.14 -1.77
CA GLN A 52 14.79 19.42 -2.19
C GLN A 52 14.71 20.52 -3.25
N SER A 53 15.52 21.58 -3.15
CA SER A 53 15.54 22.65 -4.16
C SER A 53 16.06 22.17 -5.51
N ASN A 54 17.08 21.29 -5.52
CA ASN A 54 17.60 20.71 -6.75
C ASN A 54 16.62 19.70 -7.38
N ALA A 55 15.84 18.97 -6.57
CA ALA A 55 14.82 18.05 -7.08
C ALA A 55 13.63 18.76 -7.75
N LEU A 56 13.37 20.02 -7.41
CA LEU A 56 12.30 20.85 -7.99
C LEU A 56 12.76 21.67 -9.21
N ALA A 57 14.05 21.67 -9.52
CA ALA A 57 14.57 22.27 -10.75
C ALA A 57 14.14 21.40 -11.95
N ALA A 58 12.95 21.68 -12.48
CA ALA A 58 12.42 21.01 -13.66
C ALA A 58 13.40 21.11 -14.85
N PRO A 59 13.53 20.07 -15.68
CA PRO A 59 14.35 20.15 -16.88
C PRO A 59 13.83 21.27 -17.78
N ALA A 60 14.74 22.12 -18.24
CA ALA A 60 14.43 23.19 -19.18
C ALA A 60 13.71 22.59 -20.40
N ILE A 61 12.43 22.93 -20.56
CA ILE A 61 11.66 22.61 -21.75
C ILE A 61 12.33 23.29 -22.96
N SER A 62 12.90 22.48 -23.85
CA SER A 62 13.47 22.94 -25.11
C SER A 62 12.36 23.61 -25.96
N PRO A 63 12.62 24.77 -26.58
CA PRO A 63 11.62 25.42 -27.42
C PRO A 63 11.25 24.49 -28.59
N VAL A 64 9.94 24.27 -28.75
CA VAL A 64 9.40 23.55 -29.91
C VAL A 64 9.77 24.33 -31.18
N PRO A 65 10.39 23.69 -32.19
CA PRO A 65 10.71 24.38 -33.44
C PRO A 65 9.44 24.84 -34.13
N THR A 66 9.42 26.11 -34.54
CA THR A 66 8.32 26.70 -35.30
C THR A 66 8.17 25.96 -36.64
N PRO A 67 6.97 25.48 -37.01
CA PRO A 67 6.77 24.82 -38.29
C PRO A 67 7.05 25.77 -39.45
N THR A 68 7.90 25.34 -40.37
CA THR A 68 8.23 26.06 -41.61
C THR A 68 6.96 26.19 -42.46
N PRO A 69 6.66 27.37 -43.04
CA PRO A 69 5.49 27.55 -43.89
C PRO A 69 5.54 26.58 -45.08
N THR A 70 4.46 25.82 -45.24
CA THR A 70 4.29 24.88 -46.34
C THR A 70 4.16 25.66 -47.65
N PRO A 71 4.90 25.31 -48.72
CA PRO A 71 4.79 26.00 -50.00
C PRO A 71 3.35 25.86 -50.54
N THR A 72 2.80 26.98 -51.00
CA THR A 72 1.46 27.06 -51.59
C THR A 72 1.40 26.15 -52.82
N PRO A 73 0.42 25.22 -52.91
CA PRO A 73 0.30 24.32 -54.05
C PRO A 73 0.06 25.11 -55.34
N THR A 74 0.82 24.76 -56.36
CA THR A 74 0.65 25.24 -57.74
C THR A 74 -0.76 24.88 -58.24
N PRO A 75 -1.48 25.76 -58.94
CA PRO A 75 -2.83 25.47 -59.41
C PRO A 75 -2.85 24.21 -60.29
N THR A 76 -3.68 23.26 -59.89
CA THR A 76 -3.88 21.99 -60.58
C THR A 76 -4.64 22.25 -61.89
N PRO A 77 -4.23 21.67 -63.03
CA PRO A 77 -4.96 21.82 -64.29
C PRO A 77 -6.40 21.33 -64.14
N THR A 78 -7.31 22.04 -64.79
CA THR A 78 -8.76 21.81 -64.75
C THR A 78 -9.09 20.39 -65.23
N PRO A 79 -9.89 19.61 -64.48
CA PRO A 79 -10.20 18.24 -64.87
C PRO A 79 -11.05 18.20 -66.15
N THR A 80 -10.61 17.36 -67.08
CA THR A 80 -11.37 16.95 -68.27
C THR A 80 -12.72 16.36 -67.84
N PRO A 81 -13.83 16.62 -68.55
CA PRO A 81 -15.16 16.14 -68.18
C PRO A 81 -15.16 14.61 -67.99
N THR A 82 -15.60 14.20 -66.81
CA THR A 82 -15.67 12.80 -66.39
C THR A 82 -16.82 12.12 -67.14
N PRO A 83 -16.61 10.95 -67.75
CA PRO A 83 -17.70 10.19 -68.37
C PRO A 83 -18.77 9.84 -67.33
N THR A 84 -20.03 9.92 -67.76
CA THR A 84 -21.21 9.69 -66.95
C THR A 84 -21.15 8.30 -66.30
N PRO A 85 -21.34 8.17 -64.97
CA PRO A 85 -21.23 6.90 -64.29
C PRO A 85 -22.32 5.93 -64.75
N THR A 86 -21.89 4.75 -65.17
CA THR A 86 -22.74 3.57 -65.39
C THR A 86 -23.47 3.23 -64.09
N PRO A 87 -24.77 2.87 -64.11
CA PRO A 87 -25.52 2.54 -62.90
C PRO A 87 -24.80 1.46 -62.09
N THR A 88 -24.48 1.81 -60.85
CA THR A 88 -23.80 0.91 -59.91
C THR A 88 -24.77 -0.21 -59.52
N PRO A 89 -24.34 -1.49 -59.58
CA PRO A 89 -25.18 -2.59 -59.14
C PRO A 89 -25.58 -2.41 -57.68
N THR A 90 -26.85 -2.67 -57.39
CA THR A 90 -27.44 -2.56 -56.05
C THR A 90 -26.64 -3.44 -55.08
N PRO A 91 -26.18 -2.91 -53.93
CA PRO A 91 -25.40 -3.70 -52.98
C PRO A 91 -26.24 -4.87 -52.46
N THR A 92 -25.71 -6.07 -52.60
CA THR A 92 -26.26 -7.29 -52.02
C THR A 92 -26.35 -7.13 -50.50
N PRO A 93 -27.46 -7.51 -49.84
CA PRO A 93 -27.61 -7.38 -48.40
C PRO A 93 -26.46 -8.09 -47.69
N THR A 94 -25.76 -7.35 -46.84
CA THR A 94 -24.68 -7.87 -46.01
C THR A 94 -25.27 -8.90 -45.04
N PRO A 95 -24.69 -10.11 -44.91
CA PRO A 95 -25.18 -11.09 -43.96
C PRO A 95 -25.14 -10.51 -42.55
N THR A 96 -26.26 -10.63 -41.84
CA THR A 96 -26.39 -10.18 -40.46
C THR A 96 -25.39 -10.97 -39.61
N PRO A 97 -24.57 -10.31 -38.76
CA PRO A 97 -23.63 -11.01 -37.91
C PRO A 97 -24.37 -11.99 -37.01
N THR A 98 -23.94 -13.25 -37.04
CA THR A 98 -24.43 -14.31 -36.15
C THR A 98 -24.23 -13.86 -34.69
N PRO A 99 -25.24 -14.01 -33.80
CA PRO A 99 -25.08 -13.63 -32.41
C PRO A 99 -23.91 -14.38 -31.79
N THR A 100 -22.99 -13.64 -31.18
CA THR A 100 -21.88 -14.19 -30.42
C THR A 100 -22.43 -15.06 -29.28
N PRO A 101 -21.91 -16.28 -29.07
CA PRO A 101 -22.37 -17.12 -27.97
C PRO A 101 -22.23 -16.38 -26.64
N THR A 102 -23.30 -16.40 -25.86
CA THR A 102 -23.31 -15.83 -24.51
C THR A 102 -22.31 -16.62 -23.64
N PRO A 103 -21.41 -15.95 -22.89
CA PRO A 103 -20.47 -16.65 -22.04
C PRO A 103 -21.21 -17.49 -20.99
N THR A 104 -20.85 -18.77 -20.90
CA THR A 104 -21.38 -19.68 -19.88
C THR A 104 -21.00 -19.16 -18.49
N PRO A 105 -21.95 -19.06 -17.53
CA PRO A 105 -21.64 -18.60 -16.19
C PRO A 105 -20.60 -19.51 -15.54
N THR A 106 -19.49 -18.91 -15.08
CA THR A 106 -18.45 -19.65 -14.39
C THR A 106 -18.98 -20.09 -13.01
N PRO A 107 -18.91 -21.38 -12.62
CA PRO A 107 -19.41 -21.85 -11.34
C PRO A 107 -18.77 -21.09 -10.17
N SER A 108 -19.60 -20.68 -9.21
CA SER A 108 -19.19 -20.09 -7.94
C SER A 108 -19.52 -21.10 -6.83
N PRO A 109 -18.69 -21.26 -5.79
CA PRO A 109 -19.02 -22.08 -4.65
C PRO A 109 -20.30 -21.56 -4.03
N THR A 110 -21.21 -22.49 -3.78
CA THR A 110 -22.38 -22.25 -2.94
C THR A 110 -21.90 -21.79 -1.57
N GLN A 111 -22.57 -20.78 -0.99
CA GLN A 111 -22.28 -20.36 0.38
C GLN A 111 -22.38 -21.59 1.28
N THR A 112 -21.23 -22.01 1.82
CA THR A 112 -21.17 -23.18 2.67
C THR A 112 -21.46 -22.70 4.10
N THR A 113 -22.43 -23.32 4.75
CA THR A 113 -22.76 -23.07 6.15
C THR A 113 -22.42 -24.30 6.97
N GLY A 114 -21.96 -24.09 8.20
CA GLY A 114 -21.65 -25.16 9.14
C GLY A 114 -22.01 -24.77 10.57
N SER A 115 -22.06 -25.77 11.45
CA SER A 115 -22.23 -25.55 12.88
C SER A 115 -21.14 -26.28 13.64
N VAL A 116 -20.71 -25.69 14.76
CA VAL A 116 -19.68 -26.23 15.63
C VAL A 116 -20.08 -25.97 17.08
N ALA A 117 -19.81 -26.91 17.98
CA ALA A 117 -20.03 -26.70 19.41
C ALA A 117 -18.96 -25.77 20.00
N LYS A 118 -19.27 -25.08 21.10
CA LYS A 118 -18.24 -24.43 21.94
C LYS A 118 -17.10 -25.39 22.27
N LYS A 119 -15.85 -24.93 22.15
CA LYS A 119 -14.62 -25.75 22.30
C LYS A 119 -14.53 -26.95 21.34
N GLY A 120 -15.40 -27.03 20.35
CA GLY A 120 -15.37 -28.05 19.31
C GLY A 120 -14.55 -27.60 18.09
N SER A 121 -14.26 -28.54 17.20
CA SER A 121 -13.60 -28.27 15.93
C SER A 121 -14.44 -28.79 14.78
N VAL A 122 -14.47 -28.06 13.67
CA VAL A 122 -15.16 -28.44 12.44
C VAL A 122 -14.22 -28.31 11.26
N THR A 123 -14.26 -29.30 10.36
CA THR A 123 -13.53 -29.28 9.10
C THR A 123 -14.53 -29.30 7.95
N VAL A 124 -14.39 -28.35 7.03
CA VAL A 124 -15.29 -28.16 5.88
C VAL A 124 -14.46 -28.17 4.58
N ASN A 125 -14.92 -28.92 3.57
CA ASN A 125 -14.35 -28.81 2.23
C ASN A 125 -15.07 -27.69 1.45
N VAL A 126 -14.45 -26.51 1.41
CA VAL A 126 -15.03 -25.31 0.77
C VAL A 126 -14.95 -25.32 -0.76
N LEU A 127 -14.23 -26.30 -1.34
CA LEU A 127 -14.11 -26.50 -2.79
C LEU A 127 -14.96 -27.67 -3.30
N SER A 128 -15.87 -28.19 -2.48
CA SER A 128 -16.76 -29.28 -2.91
C SER A 128 -17.52 -28.93 -4.20
N GLY A 129 -17.45 -29.82 -5.18
CA GLY A 129 -18.05 -29.62 -6.51
C GLY A 129 -17.26 -28.74 -7.49
N LEU A 130 -16.11 -28.18 -7.09
CA LEU A 130 -15.25 -27.38 -7.95
C LEU A 130 -14.03 -28.20 -8.43
N THR A 131 -14.24 -29.07 -9.41
CA THR A 131 -13.15 -29.90 -9.98
C THR A 131 -12.01 -29.03 -10.51
N GLY A 132 -10.79 -29.32 -10.06
CA GLY A 132 -9.59 -28.57 -10.46
C GLY A 132 -9.41 -27.22 -9.74
N ALA A 133 -10.24 -26.91 -8.74
CA ALA A 133 -10.02 -25.75 -7.89
C ALA A 133 -8.90 -26.00 -6.88
N THR A 134 -8.12 -24.96 -6.58
CA THR A 134 -7.12 -24.97 -5.50
C THR A 134 -7.34 -23.78 -4.57
N LEU A 135 -7.31 -24.05 -3.27
CA LEU A 135 -7.41 -22.99 -2.26
C LEU A 135 -6.07 -22.28 -2.19
N THR A 136 -6.08 -20.96 -2.34
CA THR A 136 -4.86 -20.15 -2.33
C THR A 136 -4.71 -19.35 -1.05
N ASP A 137 -5.83 -19.03 -0.41
CA ASP A 137 -5.84 -18.31 0.86
C ASP A 137 -7.17 -18.54 1.59
N ALA A 138 -7.14 -18.50 2.92
CA ALA A 138 -8.32 -18.43 3.75
C ALA A 138 -8.01 -17.68 5.04
N THR A 139 -8.94 -16.83 5.47
CA THR A 139 -8.77 -15.94 6.62
C THR A 139 -10.08 -15.82 7.40
N VAL A 140 -9.97 -15.78 8.73
CA VAL A 140 -11.10 -15.48 9.61
C VAL A 140 -11.33 -13.96 9.55
N VAL A 141 -12.54 -13.55 9.15
CA VAL A 141 -12.93 -12.14 9.01
C VAL A 141 -13.64 -11.63 10.25
N SER A 142 -14.45 -12.47 10.88
CA SER A 142 -15.12 -12.14 12.13
C SER A 142 -15.36 -13.40 12.96
N GLU A 143 -15.25 -13.28 14.27
CA GLU A 143 -15.48 -14.37 15.22
C GLU A 143 -15.88 -13.83 16.61
N PRO A 144 -16.54 -14.64 17.45
CA PRO A 144 -16.78 -14.27 18.83
C PRO A 144 -15.46 -14.23 19.62
N SER A 145 -15.31 -13.22 20.50
CA SER A 145 -14.12 -13.03 21.34
C SER A 145 -13.73 -14.31 22.09
N GLY A 146 -12.45 -14.68 22.07
CA GLY A 146 -11.95 -15.87 22.78
C GLY A 146 -10.74 -16.54 22.15
N GLY A 147 -10.33 -16.10 20.95
CA GLY A 147 -9.27 -16.73 20.17
C GLY A 147 -9.73 -18.07 19.59
N SER A 148 -9.41 -18.31 18.33
CA SER A 148 -9.67 -19.60 17.68
C SER A 148 -8.39 -20.14 17.07
N ASP A 149 -8.34 -21.46 16.95
CA ASP A 149 -7.36 -22.09 16.06
C ASP A 149 -8.00 -22.24 14.69
N PHE A 150 -7.30 -21.78 13.67
CA PHE A 150 -7.75 -21.80 12.30
C PHE A 150 -6.64 -22.33 11.40
N SER A 151 -6.98 -23.26 10.52
CA SER A 151 -6.06 -23.81 9.53
C SER A 151 -6.77 -24.14 8.24
N TRP A 152 -6.02 -24.14 7.15
CA TRP A 152 -6.51 -24.55 5.84
C TRP A 152 -5.38 -25.21 5.05
N ASN A 153 -5.75 -25.91 3.98
CA ASN A 153 -4.78 -26.45 3.03
C ASN A 153 -5.24 -26.21 1.59
N ALA A 154 -4.32 -26.37 0.65
CA ALA A 154 -4.58 -26.11 -0.77
C ALA A 154 -5.65 -27.03 -1.40
N ASN A 155 -5.98 -28.15 -0.74
CA ASN A 155 -7.00 -29.08 -1.22
C ASN A 155 -8.45 -28.64 -0.92
N GLY A 156 -8.63 -27.51 -0.24
CA GLY A 156 -9.95 -26.94 0.07
C GLY A 156 -10.48 -27.28 1.44
N SER A 157 -9.71 -28.00 2.27
CA SER A 157 -10.08 -28.25 3.66
C SER A 157 -9.80 -27.01 4.52
N VAL A 158 -10.82 -26.54 5.21
CA VAL A 158 -10.76 -25.46 6.19
C VAL A 158 -11.19 -26.01 7.54
N THR A 159 -10.33 -25.89 8.55
CA THR A 159 -10.59 -26.34 9.92
C THR A 159 -10.65 -25.14 10.86
N TYR A 160 -11.73 -25.07 11.64
CA TYR A 160 -11.96 -24.04 12.63
C TYR A 160 -12.26 -24.67 13.99
N SER A 161 -11.49 -24.28 15.01
CA SER A 161 -11.70 -24.67 16.40
C SER A 161 -12.32 -23.52 17.18
N ALA A 162 -13.57 -23.69 17.61
CA ALA A 162 -14.36 -22.64 18.20
C ALA A 162 -13.95 -22.36 19.66
N PRO A 163 -13.95 -21.08 20.10
CA PRO A 163 -13.78 -20.74 21.50
C PRO A 163 -14.98 -21.20 22.35
N ASN A 164 -14.88 -21.04 23.67
CA ASN A 164 -16.00 -21.25 24.59
C ASN A 164 -17.01 -20.09 24.58
N LYS A 165 -17.36 -19.57 23.39
CA LYS A 165 -18.30 -18.47 23.22
C LYS A 165 -19.19 -18.72 22.00
N ALA A 166 -20.50 -18.61 22.21
CA ALA A 166 -21.46 -18.70 21.11
C ALA A 166 -21.34 -17.48 20.19
N GLY A 167 -21.62 -17.68 18.91
CA GLY A 167 -21.61 -16.59 17.93
C GLY A 167 -21.45 -17.08 16.51
N THR A 168 -21.43 -16.12 15.59
CA THR A 168 -21.24 -16.37 14.17
C THR A 168 -19.79 -16.09 13.80
N VAL A 169 -19.21 -17.01 13.03
CA VAL A 169 -17.87 -16.90 12.48
C VAL A 169 -17.98 -16.77 10.96
N VAL A 170 -17.27 -15.81 10.38
CA VAL A 170 -17.20 -15.63 8.94
C VAL A 170 -15.75 -15.81 8.49
N ILE A 171 -15.54 -16.75 7.58
CA ILE A 171 -14.24 -17.02 6.96
C ILE A 171 -14.33 -16.61 5.50
N SER A 172 -13.39 -15.79 5.04
CA SER A 172 -13.22 -15.46 3.63
C SER A 172 -12.13 -16.34 3.05
N PHE A 173 -12.35 -16.88 1.86
CA PHE A 173 -11.35 -17.71 1.20
C PHE A 173 -11.25 -17.38 -0.28
N THR A 174 -10.03 -17.51 -0.79
CA THR A 174 -9.66 -17.28 -2.17
C THR A 174 -9.21 -18.58 -2.80
N TYR A 175 -9.69 -18.87 -4.00
CA TYR A 175 -9.37 -20.09 -4.73
C TYR A 175 -9.12 -19.78 -6.20
N ARG A 176 -8.35 -20.62 -6.87
CA ARG A 176 -8.14 -20.59 -8.31
C ARG A 176 -8.95 -21.69 -8.98
N LEU A 177 -9.69 -21.34 -10.02
CA LEU A 177 -10.44 -22.28 -10.85
C LEU A 177 -10.24 -21.89 -12.32
N ASN A 178 -9.76 -22.83 -13.14
CA ASN A 178 -9.47 -22.60 -14.57
C ASN A 178 -8.55 -21.38 -14.82
N GLY A 179 -7.56 -21.19 -13.95
CA GLY A 179 -6.63 -20.05 -14.02
C GLY A 179 -7.17 -18.72 -13.48
N VAL A 180 -8.45 -18.65 -13.12
CA VAL A 180 -9.11 -17.44 -12.58
C VAL A 180 -9.14 -17.48 -11.06
N THR A 181 -8.70 -16.40 -10.43
CA THR A 181 -8.81 -16.22 -8.97
C THR A 181 -10.22 -15.75 -8.61
N LYS A 182 -10.81 -16.37 -7.59
CA LYS A 182 -12.16 -16.07 -7.09
C LYS A 182 -12.18 -16.07 -5.56
N THR A 183 -13.16 -15.37 -4.99
CA THR A 183 -13.33 -15.25 -3.53
C THR A 183 -14.73 -15.68 -3.12
N ALA A 184 -14.84 -16.32 -1.96
CA ALA A 184 -16.11 -16.73 -1.38
C ALA A 184 -16.05 -16.73 0.17
N LYS A 185 -17.20 -16.97 0.80
CA LYS A 185 -17.34 -16.95 2.26
C LYS A 185 -17.94 -18.24 2.80
N LEU A 186 -17.45 -18.66 3.96
CA LEU A 186 -17.99 -19.72 4.81
C LEU A 186 -18.52 -19.08 6.08
N THR A 187 -19.75 -19.42 6.46
CA THR A 187 -20.36 -18.93 7.71
C THR A 187 -20.61 -20.11 8.66
N LEU A 188 -20.00 -20.05 9.83
CA LEU A 188 -20.15 -21.06 10.88
C LEU A 188 -20.94 -20.49 12.06
N THR A 189 -21.82 -21.30 12.63
CA THR A 189 -22.54 -20.96 13.87
C THR A 189 -22.00 -21.78 15.03
N VAL A 190 -21.45 -21.09 16.04
CA VAL A 190 -21.00 -21.70 17.29
C VAL A 190 -22.17 -21.76 18.28
N ALA A 191 -22.58 -22.97 18.65
CA ALA A 191 -23.69 -23.23 19.58
C ALA A 191 -23.32 -23.01 21.05
#